data_AF-K1S684-F1
#
_entry.id   AF-K1S684-F1
#
_cell.length_a   1.000
_cell.length_b   1.000
_cell.length_c   1.000
_cell.angle_alpha   90.00
_cell.angle_beta   90.00
_cell.angle_gamma   90.00
#
_symmetry.space_group_name_H-M   'P 1'
#
loop_
_entity.id
_entity.type
_entity.pdbx_description
1 polymer ?
#
loop_
_entity_poly.entity_id
_entity_poly.type
_entity_poly.pdbx_seq_one_letter_code
_entity_poly.pdbx_strand_id
1 'polypeptide(L)'
;KAADAGFVMANGKAVKSSYKVKPMDVITVMMDRPRYENEVIPEDIPLDIVYEDKYLMVVNKPAGLVVHPGHGNYHGTLVMKHSKIKGLCLI
;
A
#
# COMPACT_ATOMS: atom_id res chain seq x y z
N LYS A 1 -16.71 13.94 6.21
CA LYS A 1 -16.48 13.94 4.75
C LYS A 1 -17.13 12.74 4.05
N ALA A 2 -16.74 11.49 4.32
CA ALA A 2 -17.31 10.33 3.61
C ALA A 2 -18.84 10.17 3.79
N ALA A 3 -19.34 10.29 5.03
CA ALA A 3 -20.78 10.23 5.30
C ALA A 3 -21.54 11.40 4.66
N ASP A 4 -20.99 12.61 4.74
CA ASP A 4 -21.57 13.81 4.13
C ASP A 4 -21.57 13.75 2.59
N ALA A 5 -20.60 13.04 2.00
CA ALA A 5 -20.51 12.76 0.57
C ALA A 5 -21.38 11.57 0.11
N GLY A 6 -22.17 10.96 1.00
CA GLY A 6 -23.08 9.87 0.67
C GLY A 6 -22.43 8.49 0.51
N PHE A 7 -21.14 8.35 0.87
CA PHE A 7 -20.41 7.08 0.78
C PHE A 7 -20.66 6.14 1.95
N VAL A 8 -21.41 6.56 2.97
CA VAL A 8 -21.79 5.74 4.12
C VAL A 8 -23.31 5.59 4.13
N MET A 9 -23.77 4.34 4.11
CA MET A 9 -25.19 4.00 4.06
C MET A 9 -25.54 3.07 5.23
N ALA A 10 -26.73 3.26 5.80
CA ALA A 10 -27.36 2.32 6.72
C ALA A 10 -28.62 1.77 6.04
N ASN A 11 -28.71 0.45 5.90
CA ASN A 11 -29.83 -0.24 5.26
C ASN A 11 -30.15 0.33 3.85
N GLY A 12 -29.10 0.62 3.07
CA GLY A 12 -29.23 1.17 1.72
C GLY A 12 -29.58 2.66 1.63
N LYS A 13 -29.55 3.42 2.73
CA LYS A 13 -29.79 4.88 2.73
C LYS A 13 -28.57 5.64 3.22
N ALA A 14 -28.17 6.69 2.53
CA ALA A 14 -27.07 7.56 2.94
C ALA A 14 -27.35 8.20 4.31
N VAL A 15 -26.33 8.27 5.17
CA VAL A 15 -26.46 8.79 6.54
C VAL A 15 -25.42 9.86 6.84
N LYS A 16 -25.75 10.76 7.78
CA LYS A 16 -24.81 11.76 8.31
C LYS A 16 -23.85 11.13 9.31
N SER A 17 -22.73 11.81 9.53
CA SER A 17 -21.72 11.41 10.53
C SER A 17 -22.27 11.23 11.96
N SER A 18 -23.40 11.87 12.29
CA SER A 18 -24.07 11.79 13.60
C SER A 18 -25.11 10.67 13.70
N TYR A 19 -25.29 9.84 12.66
CA TYR A 19 -26.26 8.76 12.67
C TYR A 19 -25.94 7.74 13.77
N LYS A 20 -26.95 7.43 14.59
CA LYS A 20 -26.85 6.45 15.66
C LYS A 20 -27.19 5.07 15.12
N VAL A 21 -26.18 4.22 15.06
CA VAL A 21 -26.30 2.82 14.62
C VAL A 21 -27.23 2.06 15.55
N LYS A 22 -28.13 1.25 14.99
CA LYS A 22 -29.05 0.39 15.72
C LYS A 22 -28.64 -1.08 15.58
N PRO A 23 -29.06 -1.95 16.51
CA PRO A 23 -28.92 -3.40 16.32
C PRO A 23 -29.50 -3.82 14.97
N MET A 24 -28.83 -4.74 14.29
CA MET A 24 -29.20 -5.26 12.98
C MET A 24 -29.11 -4.29 11.79
N ASP A 25 -28.59 -3.07 11.97
CA ASP A 25 -28.29 -2.19 10.83
C ASP A 25 -27.19 -2.81 9.95
N VAL A 26 -27.44 -2.85 8.64
CA VAL A 26 -26.41 -3.16 7.64
C VAL A 26 -25.76 -1.87 7.21
N ILE A 27 -24.51 -1.67 7.63
CA ILE A 27 -23.70 -0.51 7.25
C ILE A 27 -22.91 -0.85 5.99
N THR A 28 -23.09 -0.05 4.95
CA THR A 28 -22.33 -0.15 3.70
C THR A 28 -21.45 1.09 3.55
N VAL A 29 -20.16 0.88 3.28
CA VAL A 29 -19.20 1.95 3.02
C VAL A 29 -18.64 1.76 1.63
N MET A 30 -18.77 2.79 0.81
CA MET A 30 -18.19 2.84 -0.52
C MET A 30 -16.87 3.63 -0.45
N MET A 31 -15.82 3.08 -1.04
CA MET A 31 -14.58 3.83 -1.23
C MET A 31 -14.77 4.78 -2.42
N ASP A 32 -14.36 6.04 -2.24
CA ASP A 32 -14.42 7.07 -3.28
C ASP A 32 -13.38 6.86 -4.39
N ARG A 33 -12.43 5.94 -4.15
CA ARG A 33 -11.36 5.60 -5.08
C ARG A 33 -11.34 4.10 -5.32
N PRO A 34 -10.98 3.66 -6.54
CA PRO A 34 -10.68 2.26 -6.78
C PRO A 34 -9.56 1.80 -5.85
N ARG A 35 -9.52 0.50 -5.57
CA ARG A 35 -8.39 -0.08 -4.86
C ARG A 35 -7.13 0.24 -5.65
N TYR A 36 -6.10 0.71 -4.96
CA TYR A 36 -4.77 0.78 -5.57
C TYR A 36 -4.39 -0.63 -6.01
N GLU A 37 -3.99 -0.76 -7.27
CA GLU A 37 -3.36 -1.97 -7.77
C GLU A 37 -2.04 -2.12 -7.02
N ASN A 38 -1.93 -3.16 -6.21
CA ASN A 38 -0.69 -3.50 -5.48
C ASN A 38 0.22 -4.38 -6.34
N GLU A 39 0.14 -4.23 -7.67
CA GLU A 39 1.00 -4.97 -8.57
C GLU A 39 2.42 -4.38 -8.48
N VAL A 40 3.37 -5.23 -8.13
CA VAL A 40 4.78 -4.85 -8.10
C VAL A 40 5.35 -5.06 -9.49
N ILE A 41 5.43 -3.96 -10.23
CA ILE A 41 6.04 -3.94 -11.55
C ILE A 41 7.57 -3.82 -11.37
N PRO A 42 8.37 -4.70 -12.01
CA PRO A 42 9.81 -4.58 -11.98
C PRO A 42 10.31 -3.28 -12.62
N GLU A 43 11.23 -2.59 -11.95
CA GLU A 43 11.88 -1.36 -12.39
C GLU A 43 13.40 -1.52 -12.38
N ASP A 44 14.09 -0.91 -13.35
CA ASP A 44 15.55 -0.97 -13.39
C ASP A 44 16.19 0.08 -12.48
N ILE A 45 16.37 -0.29 -11.21
CA ILE A 45 16.93 0.57 -10.15
C ILE A 45 18.39 0.17 -9.87
N PRO A 46 19.39 1.07 -9.93
CA PRO A 46 20.76 0.71 -9.59
C PRO A 46 20.87 0.39 -8.10
N LEU A 47 21.40 -0.80 -7.76
CA LEU A 47 21.65 -1.23 -6.38
C LEU A 47 23.14 -1.51 -6.16
N ASP A 48 23.64 -1.09 -5.01
CA ASP A 48 24.97 -1.45 -4.52
C ASP A 48 24.86 -2.71 -3.66
N ILE A 49 25.21 -3.87 -4.24
CA ILE A 49 25.10 -5.18 -3.59
C ILE A 49 26.42 -5.49 -2.89
N VAL A 50 26.38 -5.55 -1.56
CA VAL A 50 27.55 -5.84 -0.71
C VAL A 50 27.77 -7.34 -0.57
N TYR A 51 26.69 -8.12 -0.59
CA TYR A 51 26.72 -9.57 -0.47
C TYR A 51 25.47 -10.20 -1.09
N GLU A 52 25.61 -11.36 -1.73
CA GLU A 52 24.50 -12.14 -2.27
C GLU A 52 24.82 -13.64 -2.19
N ASP A 53 23.86 -14.41 -1.69
CA ASP A 53 23.88 -15.86 -1.78
C ASP A 53 22.48 -16.42 -2.11
N LYS A 54 22.33 -17.75 -2.04
CA LYS A 54 21.06 -18.44 -2.33
C LYS A 54 19.93 -18.15 -1.35
N TYR A 55 20.22 -17.55 -0.20
CA TYR A 55 19.29 -17.34 0.91
C TYR A 55 19.00 -15.88 1.19
N LEU A 56 19.99 -15.00 1.04
CA LEU A 56 19.87 -13.59 1.35
C LEU A 56 20.73 -12.70 0.45
N MET A 57 20.37 -11.43 0.44
CA MET A 57 21.12 -10.35 -0.19
C MET A 57 21.29 -9.20 0.79
N VAL A 58 22.49 -8.60 0.82
CA VAL A 58 22.80 -7.38 1.57
C VAL A 58 23.01 -6.25 0.57
N VAL A 59 22.19 -5.21 0.68
CA VAL A 59 22.23 -4.05 -0.20
C VAL A 59 22.57 -2.80 0.60
N ASN A 60 23.57 -2.06 0.12
CA ASN A 60 23.87 -0.72 0.58
C ASN A 60 22.94 0.28 -0.12
N LYS A 61 21.77 0.54 0.49
CA LYS A 61 20.82 1.49 -0.08
C LYS A 61 21.31 2.92 0.17
N PRO A 62 21.28 3.81 -0.84
CA PRO A 62 21.53 5.23 -0.59
C PRO A 62 20.40 5.84 0.25
N ALA A 63 20.71 6.93 0.95
CA ALA A 63 19.70 7.74 1.62
C ALA A 63 18.68 8.26 0.59
N GLY A 64 17.40 8.22 0.95
CA GLY A 64 16.30 8.65 0.08
C GLY A 64 15.68 7.54 -0.78
N LEU A 65 16.29 6.35 -0.86
CA LEU A 65 15.67 5.21 -1.53
C LEU A 65 14.68 4.48 -0.61
N VAL A 66 13.42 4.40 -1.03
CA VAL A 66 12.32 3.83 -0.25
C VAL A 66 12.29 2.30 -0.39
N VAL A 67 12.05 1.60 0.72
CA VAL A 67 12.06 0.13 0.74
C VAL A 67 10.78 -0.46 0.15
N HIS A 68 9.62 -0.06 0.67
CA HIS A 68 8.30 -0.58 0.28
C HIS A 68 7.43 0.55 -0.30
N PRO A 69 6.60 0.27 -1.32
CA PRO A 69 5.62 1.22 -1.83
C PRO A 69 4.74 1.76 -0.70
N GLY A 70 4.54 3.08 -0.70
CA GLY A 70 3.80 3.76 0.35
C GLY A 70 3.24 5.08 -0.13
N HIS A 71 2.55 5.78 0.76
CA HIS A 71 1.91 7.05 0.42
C HIS A 71 2.96 8.06 -0.08
N GLY A 72 2.80 8.52 -1.33
CA GLY A 72 3.72 9.46 -1.98
C GLY A 72 4.93 8.80 -2.66
N ASN A 73 5.19 7.51 -2.45
CA ASN A 73 6.29 6.75 -3.05
C ASN A 73 5.78 5.40 -3.54
N TYR A 74 5.00 5.42 -4.62
CA TYR A 74 4.42 4.21 -5.19
C TYR A 74 5.35 3.51 -6.19
N HIS A 75 6.34 4.23 -6.72
CA HIS A 75 7.33 3.77 -7.71
C HIS A 75 8.76 3.98 -7.19
N GLY A 76 9.76 3.40 -7.86
CA GLY A 76 11.17 3.61 -7.54
C GLY A 76 11.57 3.07 -6.16
N THR A 77 10.86 2.06 -5.66
CA THR A 77 11.15 1.43 -4.35
C THR A 77 11.98 0.16 -4.52
N LEU A 78 12.71 -0.25 -3.48
CA LEU A 78 13.57 -1.45 -3.53
C LEU A 78 12.82 -2.72 -3.93
N VAL A 79 11.57 -2.86 -3.50
CA VAL A 79 10.70 -3.99 -3.88
C VAL A 79 10.54 -4.11 -5.40
N MET A 80 10.62 -3.00 -6.14
CA MET A 80 10.46 -2.99 -7.59
C MET A 80 11.72 -3.41 -8.35
N LYS A 81 12.92 -3.43 -7.76
CA LYS A 81 14.11 -3.85 -8.52
C LYS A 81 14.03 -5.30 -9.00
N HIS A 82 13.54 -6.19 -8.15
CA HIS A 82 13.56 -7.61 -8.46
C HIS A 82 12.46 -8.35 -7.69
N SER A 83 11.40 -8.76 -8.40
CA SER A 83 10.24 -9.46 -7.82
C SER A 83 10.54 -10.86 -7.22
N LYS A 84 11.82 -11.23 -7.08
CA LYS A 84 12.29 -12.52 -6.53
C LYS A 84 13.34 -12.39 -5.41
N ILE A 85 13.47 -11.23 -4.76
CA ILE A 85 14.39 -11.12 -3.61
C ILE A 85 13.82 -11.91 -2.43
N LYS A 86 14.45 -13.02 -2.09
CA LYS A 86 14.20 -13.74 -0.82
C LYS A 86 15.27 -13.29 0.18
N GLY A 87 14.84 -12.80 1.35
CA GLY A 87 15.74 -12.42 2.44
C GLY A 87 16.59 -11.17 2.15
N LEU A 88 15.97 -10.00 2.03
CA LEU A 88 16.70 -8.74 1.88
C LEU A 88 17.13 -8.18 3.25
N CYS A 89 18.42 -7.99 3.44
CA CYS A 89 18.99 -7.24 4.55
C CYS A 89 19.49 -5.88 4.04
N LEU A 90 19.11 -4.81 4.74
CA LEU A 90 19.49 -3.44 4.39
C LEU A 90 20.48 -2.92 5.41
N ILE A 91 21.57 -2.35 4.90
CA ILE A 91 22.52 -1.57 5.72
C ILE A 91 22.28 -0.07 5.59
#